data_AF-A0A653K3J6-F1
#
_entry.id   AF-A0A653K3J6-F1
#
_cell.length_a   1.000
_cell.length_b   1.000
_cell.length_c   1.000
_cell.angle_alpha   90.00
_cell.angle_beta   90.00
_cell.angle_gamma   90.00
#
_symmetry.space_group_name_H-M   'P 1'
#
loop_
_entity.id
_entity.type
_entity.pdbx_description
1 polymer ?
#
loop_
_entity_poly.entity_id
_entity_poly.type
_entity_poly.pdbx_seq_one_letter_code
_entity_poly.pdbx_strand_id
1 'polypeptide(L)'
;MPSIQTENGKLVNPLASKLILNGNLNIEVLLKDPRVVTSKREFCSVNLANNYLSSRDKYGSPNDYLDYLRNNFTEVLIDSDKGVFLGSAVDSKLLVQVKKIIGANLLVEMHGIGIPKK
;
A
#
# COMPACT_ATOMS: atom_id res chain seq x y z
N MET A 1 -15.36 3.79 -8.63
CA MET A 1 -15.24 2.37 -8.25
C MET A 1 -14.03 1.79 -8.95
N PRO A 2 -13.14 1.04 -8.27
CA PRO A 2 -12.13 0.23 -8.93
C PRO A 2 -12.83 -0.88 -9.72
N SER A 3 -12.45 -1.10 -10.98
CA SER A 3 -13.04 -2.15 -11.81
C SER A 3 -11.94 -3.04 -12.39
N ILE A 4 -12.25 -4.34 -12.46
CA ILE A 4 -11.45 -5.31 -13.22
C ILE A 4 -11.92 -5.23 -14.67
N GLN A 5 -10.98 -5.01 -15.58
CA GLN A 5 -11.18 -4.95 -17.02
C GLN A 5 -10.75 -6.29 -17.63
N THR A 6 -11.62 -6.85 -18.45
CA THR A 6 -11.36 -8.06 -19.23
C THR A 6 -11.57 -7.76 -20.71
N GLU A 7 -10.66 -8.27 -21.55
CA GLU A 7 -10.76 -8.20 -23.00
C GLU A 7 -10.54 -9.61 -23.53
N ASN A 8 -11.50 -10.14 -24.30
CA ASN A 8 -11.50 -11.50 -24.83
C ASN A 8 -11.23 -12.58 -23.75
N GLY A 9 -11.78 -12.38 -22.54
CA GLY A 9 -11.61 -13.30 -21.41
C GLY A 9 -10.25 -13.22 -20.70
N LYS A 10 -9.35 -12.32 -21.11
CA LYS A 10 -8.05 -12.08 -20.46
C LYS A 10 -8.10 -10.83 -19.58
N LEU A 11 -7.44 -10.91 -18.42
CA LEU A 11 -7.30 -9.78 -17.50
C LEU A 11 -6.45 -8.69 -18.17
N VAL A 12 -6.99 -7.48 -18.29
CA VAL A 12 -6.26 -6.33 -18.87
C VAL A 12 -5.58 -5.51 -17.79
N ASN A 13 -5.99 -5.63 -16.53
CA ASN A 13 -5.34 -4.92 -15.45
C ASN A 13 -3.89 -5.39 -15.26
N PRO A 14 -2.95 -4.48 -14.97
CA PRO A 14 -1.59 -4.86 -14.63
C PRO A 14 -1.55 -5.72 -13.35
N LEU A 15 -0.67 -6.72 -13.33
CA LEU A 15 -0.34 -7.53 -12.16
C LEU A 15 0.98 -7.02 -11.57
N ALA A 16 0.89 -6.35 -10.42
CA ALA A 16 2.03 -5.76 -9.75
C ALA A 16 2.69 -6.74 -8.78
N SER A 17 4.02 -6.76 -8.77
CA SER A 17 4.85 -7.61 -7.90
C SER A 17 5.52 -6.84 -6.76
N LYS A 18 5.77 -5.54 -6.96
CA LYS A 18 6.35 -4.66 -5.94
C LYS A 18 5.90 -3.20 -6.11
N LEU A 19 6.04 -2.44 -5.03
CA LEU A 19 6.05 -0.98 -5.08
C LEU A 19 7.49 -0.48 -5.01
N ILE A 20 7.75 0.65 -5.65
CA ILE A 20 9.02 1.36 -5.54
C ILE A 20 8.72 2.73 -4.94
N LEU A 21 9.22 2.97 -3.74
CA LEU A 21 9.22 4.27 -3.10
C LEU A 21 10.38 5.08 -3.69
N ASN A 22 10.07 6.14 -4.44
CA ASN A 22 11.05 6.97 -5.14
C ASN A 22 11.13 8.37 -4.50
N GLY A 23 12.34 8.89 -4.31
CA GLY A 23 12.63 10.21 -3.77
C GLY A 23 14.11 10.36 -3.40
N ASN A 24 14.40 10.77 -2.16
CA ASN A 24 15.78 10.90 -1.65
C ASN A 24 16.51 9.55 -1.64
N LEU A 25 15.75 8.47 -1.50
CA LEU A 25 16.20 7.09 -1.59
C LEU A 25 15.21 6.30 -2.46
N ASN A 26 15.68 5.19 -3.01
CA ASN A 26 14.85 4.21 -3.70
C ASN A 26 14.71 2.96 -2.85
N ILE A 27 13.48 2.65 -2.43
CA ILE A 27 13.20 1.46 -1.63
C ILE A 27 12.14 0.63 -2.31
N GLU A 28 12.42 -0.67 -2.44
CA GLU A 28 11.48 -1.64 -2.95
C GLU A 28 10.66 -2.25 -1.82
N VAL A 29 9.35 -2.31 -2.02
CA VAL A 29 8.40 -2.99 -1.14
C VAL A 29 7.81 -4.16 -1.92
N LEU A 30 8.33 -5.36 -1.67
CA LEU A 30 7.87 -6.58 -2.31
C LEU A 30 6.46 -6.95 -1.82
N LEU A 31 5.58 -7.27 -2.76
CA LEU A 31 4.28 -7.84 -2.43
C LEU A 31 4.45 -9.34 -2.18
N LYS A 32 3.77 -9.89 -1.17
CA LYS A 32 3.82 -11.33 -0.87
C LYS A 32 3.42 -12.19 -2.08
N ASP A 33 2.43 -11.72 -2.82
CA ASP A 33 1.92 -12.32 -4.05
C ASP A 33 1.64 -11.20 -5.06
N PRO A 34 1.77 -11.46 -6.38
CA PRO A 34 1.36 -10.50 -7.40
C PRO A 34 -0.11 -10.11 -7.26
N ARG A 35 -0.43 -8.81 -7.36
CA ARG A 35 -1.78 -8.28 -7.17
C ARG A 35 -2.26 -7.46 -8.35
N VAL A 36 -3.54 -7.60 -8.65
CA VAL A 36 -4.21 -6.83 -9.71
C VAL A 36 -4.31 -5.36 -9.32
N VAL A 37 -3.86 -4.47 -10.21
CA VAL A 37 -3.96 -3.03 -10.03
C VAL A 37 -5.28 -2.53 -10.62
N THR A 38 -6.25 -2.24 -9.77
CA THR A 38 -7.59 -1.73 -10.17
C THR A 38 -7.71 -0.21 -10.00
N SER A 39 -7.06 0.36 -8.99
CA SER A 39 -7.00 1.80 -8.71
C SER A 39 -5.61 2.13 -8.18
N LYS A 40 -4.84 2.94 -8.92
CA LYS A 40 -3.41 3.15 -8.66
C LYS A 40 -3.13 3.68 -7.24
N ARG A 41 -3.78 4.78 -6.85
CA ARG A 41 -3.58 5.39 -5.53
C ARG A 41 -4.05 4.49 -4.39
N GLU A 42 -5.22 3.87 -4.56
CA GLU A 42 -5.77 2.96 -3.55
C GLU A 42 -4.86 1.75 -3.37
N PHE A 43 -4.40 1.17 -4.48
CA PHE A 43 -3.42 0.08 -4.49
C PHE A 43 -2.15 0.46 -3.73
N CYS A 44 -1.58 1.65 -3.97
CA CYS A 44 -0.44 2.14 -3.20
C CYS A 44 -0.79 2.27 -1.71
N SER A 45 -1.92 2.89 -1.37
CA SER A 45 -2.29 3.14 0.03
C SER A 45 -2.47 1.84 0.84
N VAL A 46 -3.10 0.82 0.26
CA VAL A 46 -3.32 -0.49 0.89
C VAL A 46 -2.00 -1.22 1.09
N ASN A 47 -1.15 -1.28 0.07
CA ASN A 47 0.09 -2.03 0.16
C ASN A 47 1.13 -1.32 1.05
N LEU A 48 1.14 0.02 1.11
CA LEU A 48 1.96 0.76 2.08
C LEU A 48 1.49 0.57 3.51
N ALA A 49 0.18 0.52 3.75
CA ALA A 49 -0.36 0.19 5.06
C ALA A 49 0.02 -1.25 5.46
N ASN A 50 -0.11 -2.21 4.55
CA ASN A 50 0.27 -3.61 4.79
C ASN A 50 1.76 -3.74 5.11
N ASN A 51 2.63 -3.03 4.39
CA ASN A 51 4.07 -2.99 4.66
C ASN A 51 4.38 -2.50 6.08
N TYR A 52 3.70 -1.45 6.54
CA TYR A 52 3.80 -1.00 7.93
C TYR A 52 3.32 -2.09 8.90
N LEU A 53 2.12 -2.64 8.67
CA LEU A 53 1.52 -3.63 9.57
C LEU A 53 2.38 -4.91 9.69
N SER A 54 3.10 -5.30 8.63
CA SER A 54 4.02 -6.45 8.63
C SER A 54 5.40 -6.15 9.21
N SER A 55 5.73 -4.90 9.50
CA SER A 55 7.07 -4.48 9.95
C SER A 55 6.99 -3.34 10.96
N ARG A 56 6.02 -3.39 11.87
CA ARG A 56 5.75 -2.32 12.85
C ARG A 56 6.99 -2.01 13.69
N ASP A 57 7.73 -3.04 14.10
CA ASP A 57 8.93 -2.90 14.93
C ASP A 57 10.03 -2.09 14.23
N LYS A 58 10.06 -2.07 12.89
CA LYS A 58 11.03 -1.29 12.10
C LYS A 58 10.66 0.19 12.03
N TYR A 59 9.37 0.51 12.00
CA TYR A 59 8.89 1.86 11.70
C TYR A 59 8.33 2.62 12.91
N GLY A 60 8.11 1.95 14.05
CA GLY A 60 7.57 2.58 15.25
C GLY A 60 6.07 2.87 15.12
N SER A 61 5.65 4.07 15.52
CA SER A 61 4.23 4.43 15.49
C SER A 61 3.73 4.67 14.06
N PRO A 62 2.40 4.63 13.81
CA PRO A 62 1.86 4.96 12.50
C PRO A 62 2.24 6.37 12.02
N ASN A 63 2.38 7.34 12.94
CA ASN A 63 2.78 8.70 12.57
C ASN A 63 4.24 8.73 12.13
N ASP A 64 5.13 8.02 12.83
CA ASP A 64 6.55 7.94 12.47
C ASP A 64 6.72 7.37 11.06
N TYR A 65 5.94 6.34 10.71
CA TYR A 65 5.93 5.79 9.36
C TYR A 65 5.44 6.79 8.30
N LEU A 66 4.40 7.58 8.60
CA LEU A 66 3.89 8.58 7.67
C LEU A 66 4.88 9.73 7.47
N ASP A 67 5.57 10.15 8.53
CA ASP A 67 6.60 11.19 8.45
C ASP A 67 7.84 10.66 7.73
N TYR A 68 8.22 9.40 7.97
CA TYR A 68 9.24 8.71 7.18
C TYR A 68 8.89 8.72 5.69
N LEU A 69 7.65 8.39 5.32
CA LEU A 69 7.23 8.41 3.92
C LEU A 69 7.31 9.83 3.34
N ARG A 70 6.74 10.82 4.04
CA ARG A 70 6.69 12.23 3.62
C ARG A 70 8.07 12.83 3.41
N ASN A 71 9.02 12.53 4.30
CA ASN A 71 10.32 13.20 4.31
C ASN A 71 11.33 12.59 3.34
N ASN A 72 11.11 11.34 2.91
CA ASN A 72 12.10 10.60 2.12
C ASN A 72 11.65 10.32 0.69
N PHE A 73 10.34 10.34 0.40
CA PHE A 73 9.82 9.93 -0.90
C PHE A 73 8.87 10.97 -1.48
N THR A 74 8.93 11.13 -2.80
CA THR A 74 8.07 12.04 -3.57
C THR A 74 6.94 11.28 -4.25
N GLU A 75 7.18 10.03 -4.63
CA GLU A 75 6.22 9.20 -5.35
C GLU A 75 6.36 7.72 -5.06
N VAL A 76 5.30 6.99 -5.40
CA VAL A 76 5.19 5.54 -5.32
C VAL A 76 4.95 5.03 -6.73
N LEU A 77 5.91 4.30 -7.26
CA LEU A 77 5.79 3.59 -8.52
C LEU A 77 5.29 2.17 -8.27
N ILE A 78 4.62 1.62 -9.26
CA ILE A 78 4.12 0.25 -9.28
C ILE A 78 4.91 -0.49 -10.35
N ASP A 79 5.59 -1.56 -9.96
CA ASP A 79 6.25 -2.47 -10.89
C ASP A 79 5.35 -3.67 -11.16
N SER A 80 5.09 -3.93 -12.43
CA SER A 80 4.13 -4.91 -12.91
C SER A 80 4.64 -5.65 -14.13
N ASP A 81 3.95 -6.73 -14.48
CA ASP A 81 4.06 -7.44 -15.75
C ASP A 81 3.99 -6.57 -17.02
N LYS A 82 3.49 -5.33 -16.93
CA LYS A 82 3.39 -4.34 -18.01
C LYS A 82 4.44 -3.23 -17.91
N GLY A 83 5.41 -3.36 -17.00
CA GLY A 83 6.45 -2.38 -16.72
C GLY A 83 6.14 -1.50 -15.52
N VAL A 84 7.01 -0.51 -15.31
CA VAL A 84 6.95 0.41 -14.16
C VAL A 84 6.13 1.65 -14.52
N PHE A 85 5.16 2.00 -13.67
CA PHE A 85 4.35 3.20 -13.86
C PHE A 85 4.03 3.91 -12.55
N LEU A 86 3.75 5.21 -12.63
CA LEU A 86 3.36 6.01 -11.48
C LEU A 86 2.06 5.49 -10.86
N GLY A 87 2.12 5.17 -9.57
CA GLY A 87 0.99 4.76 -8.74
C GLY A 87 0.34 5.94 -8.02
N SER A 88 1.12 6.69 -7.23
CA SER A 88 0.67 7.92 -6.57
C SER A 88 1.86 8.80 -6.19
N ALA A 89 1.65 10.12 -6.17
CA ALA A 89 2.52 11.02 -5.41
C ALA A 89 2.37 10.74 -3.90
N VAL A 90 3.44 11.00 -3.14
CA VAL A 90 3.43 10.99 -1.66
C VAL A 90 2.89 12.33 -1.17
N ASP A 91 1.58 12.52 -1.38
CA ASP A 91 0.85 13.71 -1.00
C ASP A 91 0.02 13.48 0.27
N SER A 92 -0.59 14.54 0.80
CA SER A 92 -1.46 14.46 1.97
C SER A 92 -2.64 13.50 1.79
N LYS A 93 -3.15 13.34 0.55
CA LYS A 93 -4.29 12.45 0.26
C LYS A 93 -3.87 10.99 0.40
N LEU A 94 -2.72 10.61 -0.15
CA LEU A 94 -2.16 9.26 0.01
C LEU A 94 -1.92 8.96 1.49
N LEU A 95 -1.23 9.86 2.20
CA LEU A 95 -0.86 9.65 3.60
C LEU A 95 -2.08 9.51 4.52
N VAL A 96 -3.15 10.29 4.27
CA VAL A 96 -4.42 10.15 4.98
C VAL A 96 -5.07 8.80 4.72
N GLN A 97 -5.04 8.29 3.49
CA GLN A 97 -5.58 6.96 3.17
C GLN A 97 -4.79 5.86 3.87
N VAL A 98 -3.46 5.92 3.82
CA VAL A 98 -2.57 4.97 4.54
C VAL A 98 -2.90 4.98 6.03
N LYS A 99 -2.98 6.16 6.65
CA LYS A 99 -3.31 6.31 8.08
C LYS A 99 -4.65 5.68 8.44
N LYS A 100 -5.68 5.91 7.62
CA LYS A 100 -7.02 5.34 7.84
C LYS A 100 -7.01 3.82 7.78
N ILE A 101 -6.31 3.23 6.81
CA ILE A 101 -6.21 1.77 6.66
C ILE A 101 -5.45 1.16 7.85
N ILE A 102 -4.33 1.75 8.25
CA ILE A 102 -3.59 1.31 9.45
C ILE A 102 -4.50 1.37 10.68
N GLY A 103 -5.14 2.52 10.93
CA GLY A 103 -6.02 2.70 12.09
C GLY A 103 -7.18 1.71 12.14
N ALA A 104 -7.82 1.45 11.00
CA ALA A 104 -8.90 0.46 10.91
C ALA A 104 -8.41 -0.96 11.27
N ASN A 105 -7.24 -1.38 10.79
CA ASN A 105 -6.67 -2.69 11.12
C ASN A 105 -6.31 -2.80 12.61
N LEU A 106 -5.72 -1.75 13.19
CA LEU A 106 -5.40 -1.73 14.63
C LEU A 106 -6.67 -1.82 15.50
N LEU A 107 -7.74 -1.13 15.12
CA LEU A 107 -9.03 -1.25 15.82
C LEU A 107 -9.59 -2.66 15.74
N VAL A 108 -9.53 -3.31 14.57
CA VAL A 108 -9.99 -4.70 14.41
C VAL A 108 -9.17 -5.65 15.29
N GLU A 109 -7.85 -5.49 15.37
CA GLU A 109 -7.01 -6.30 16.26
C GLU A 109 -7.40 -6.13 17.73
N MET A 110 -7.60 -4.89 18.18
CA MET A 110 -8.04 -4.61 19.55
C MET A 110 -9.40 -5.25 19.89
N HIS A 111 -10.36 -5.20 18.96
CA HIS A 111 -11.68 -5.81 19.16
C HIS A 111 -11.67 -7.33 19.00
N GLY A 112 -10.79 -7.88 18.16
CA GLY A 112 -10.61 -9.32 17.95
C GLY A 112 -9.99 -10.04 19.14
N ILE A 113 -9.19 -9.34 19.95
CA ILE A 113 -8.64 -9.84 21.22
C ILE A 113 -9.70 -9.81 22.35
N GLY A 114 -10.84 -9.12 22.15
CA GLY A 114 -11.88 -8.87 23.15
C GLY A 114 -13.02 -9.88 23.25
N ILE A 115 -13.06 -10.96 22.45
CA ILE A 115 -14.07 -12.02 22.61
C ILE A 115 -13.41 -13.21 23.32
N PRO A 116 -13.58 -13.38 24.64
CA PRO A 116 -13.37 -14.69 25.24
C PRO A 116 -14.36 -15.64 24.56
N LYS A 117 -13.85 -16.68 23.91
CA LYS A 117 -14.68 -17.80 23.45
C LYS A 117 -15.43 -18.32 24.68
N LYS A 118 -16.74 -18.10 24.73
CA LYS A 118 -17.63 -18.82 25.63
C LYS A 118 -17.79 -20.25 25.13
#